data_AF-A6HIH4-F1
#
_entry.id   AF-A6HIH4-F1
#
_cell.length_a   1.000
_cell.length_b   1.000
_cell.length_c   1.000
_cell.angle_alpha   90.00
_cell.angle_beta   90.00
_cell.angle_gamma   90.00
#
_symmetry.space_group_name_H-M   'P 1'
#
loop_
_entity.id
_entity.type
_entity.pdbx_description
1 polymer ?
#
loop_
_entity_poly.entity_id
_entity_poly.type
_entity_poly.pdbx_seq_one_letter_code
_entity_poly.pdbx_strand_id
1 'polypeptide(L)'
;MREQFYHSCKQYGITGDNVRRELLALVKDLPSQLAEIGAGAQSLGEAIDLYQACVEFVCDSPTEQVLPMLRYVQKKGNSTVYEWRTGTEPSVVERPQLEDPPEQVQEDEIDWGDFGLEAVSDSGNIISAETPGIDWGISLESESKDAGADKIDWGDNAVASEITVLETGTEAPEGVARGSDALTLLEYPETRNQFIDELMELEIFLSQRAVEMSEEADILSVSQFQLAPAILQGQTKEKMLSLVSTLQHLIGQLTSLRMQHLFMILASPRYVDRVTELLQQKLKQSQLLALKKDLMVEKQQEALQEQAALEPKLDLLLEKTRELQKLIEADISKRYNGRPVNLMGTSV
;
A
#
# COMPACT_ATOMS: atom_id res chain seq x y z
N MET A 1 -12.04 0.96 10.55
CA MET A 1 -11.72 -0.37 9.99
C MET A 1 -12.36 -0.61 8.62
N ARG A 2 -13.70 -0.54 8.46
CA ARG A 2 -14.30 -0.70 7.11
C ARG A 2 -13.84 0.37 6.11
N GLU A 3 -13.68 1.60 6.59
CA GLU A 3 -13.07 2.70 5.81
C GLU A 3 -11.62 2.42 5.42
N GLN A 4 -10.86 1.73 6.26
CA GLN A 4 -9.47 1.36 5.96
C GLN A 4 -9.40 0.29 4.86
N PHE A 5 -10.34 -0.67 4.83
CA PHE A 5 -10.46 -1.61 3.71
C PHE A 5 -10.71 -0.85 2.40
N TYR A 6 -11.69 0.06 2.38
CA TYR A 6 -11.97 0.86 1.17
C TYR A 6 -10.82 1.81 0.81
N HIS A 7 -10.11 2.35 1.80
CA HIS A 7 -8.91 3.15 1.56
C HIS A 7 -7.80 2.32 0.90
N SER A 8 -7.55 1.11 1.41
CA SER A 8 -6.60 0.18 0.78
C SER A 8 -7.06 -0.23 -0.64
N CYS A 9 -8.35 -0.49 -0.86
CA CYS A 9 -8.88 -0.77 -2.21
C CYS A 9 -8.64 0.41 -3.16
N LYS A 10 -8.85 1.65 -2.71
CA LYS A 10 -8.56 2.86 -3.49
C LYS A 10 -7.08 3.01 -3.86
N GLN A 11 -6.15 2.61 -2.99
CA GLN A 11 -4.71 2.64 -3.29
C GLN A 11 -4.34 1.73 -4.48
N TYR A 12 -5.04 0.60 -4.64
CA TYR A 12 -4.89 -0.28 -5.80
C TYR A 12 -5.75 0.14 -7.00
N GLY A 13 -6.66 1.11 -6.84
CA GLY A 13 -7.58 1.56 -7.89
C GLY A 13 -8.77 0.63 -8.12
N ILE A 14 -9.18 -0.13 -7.10
CA ILE A 14 -10.25 -1.14 -7.16
C ILE A 14 -11.43 -0.75 -6.25
N THR A 15 -12.64 -1.27 -6.51
CA THR A 15 -13.85 -1.03 -5.69
C THR A 15 -13.88 -1.95 -4.48
N GLY A 16 -13.36 -3.17 -4.64
CA GLY A 16 -13.27 -4.18 -3.58
C GLY A 16 -14.42 -5.18 -3.57
N ASP A 17 -15.16 -5.36 -4.68
CA ASP A 17 -16.24 -6.34 -4.80
C ASP A 17 -15.68 -7.74 -5.07
N ASN A 18 -14.82 -7.86 -6.08
CA ASN A 18 -14.02 -9.06 -6.34
C ASN A 18 -12.58 -8.65 -6.63
N VAL A 19 -11.83 -8.45 -5.53
CA VAL A 19 -10.44 -7.95 -5.53
C VAL A 19 -9.58 -8.64 -6.58
N ARG A 20 -9.62 -9.97 -6.67
CA ARG A 20 -8.80 -10.73 -7.61
C ARG A 20 -9.13 -10.39 -9.07
N ARG A 21 -10.42 -10.38 -9.42
CA ARG A 21 -10.88 -10.08 -10.78
C ARG A 21 -10.59 -8.63 -11.16
N GLU A 22 -10.80 -7.70 -10.23
CA GLU A 22 -10.53 -6.28 -10.44
C GLU A 22 -9.04 -6.00 -10.68
N LEU A 23 -8.15 -6.62 -9.88
CA LEU A 23 -6.71 -6.51 -10.07
C LEU A 23 -6.25 -7.07 -11.42
N LEU A 24 -6.78 -8.22 -11.85
CA LEU A 24 -6.47 -8.79 -13.16
C LEU A 24 -7.04 -7.95 -14.31
N ALA A 25 -8.20 -7.32 -14.13
CA ALA A 25 -8.76 -6.42 -15.14
C ALA A 25 -7.88 -5.18 -15.35
N LEU A 26 -7.33 -4.60 -14.28
CA LEU A 26 -6.43 -3.46 -14.37
C LEU A 26 -5.17 -3.73 -15.20
N VAL A 27 -4.69 -4.98 -15.20
CA VAL A 27 -3.53 -5.41 -16.00
C VAL A 27 -3.86 -5.46 -17.49
N LYS A 28 -5.12 -5.76 -17.85
CA LYS A 28 -5.55 -5.80 -19.27
C LYS A 28 -5.51 -4.41 -19.90
N ASP A 29 -5.75 -3.37 -19.11
CA ASP A 29 -5.71 -1.97 -19.55
C ASP A 29 -4.31 -1.34 -19.47
N LEU A 30 -3.33 -2.05 -18.90
CA LEU A 30 -1.99 -1.53 -18.70
C LEU A 30 -1.22 -1.28 -20.01
N PRO A 31 -1.25 -2.16 -21.03
CA PRO A 31 -0.53 -1.92 -22.29
C PRO A 31 -0.98 -0.64 -23.00
N SER A 32 -2.28 -0.31 -22.97
CA SER A 32 -2.77 0.95 -23.55
C SER A 32 -2.32 2.16 -22.75
N GLN A 33 -2.33 2.10 -21.42
CA GLN A 33 -1.79 3.16 -20.56
C GLN A 33 -0.29 3.40 -20.83
N LEU A 34 0.51 2.33 -20.96
CA LEU A 34 1.94 2.45 -21.27
C LEU A 34 2.17 3.00 -22.68
N ALA A 35 1.33 2.64 -23.66
CA ALA A 35 1.40 3.21 -25.00
C ALA A 35 1.11 4.73 -25.00
N GLU A 36 0.12 5.18 -24.23
CA GLU A 36 -0.19 6.61 -24.06
C GLU A 36 0.96 7.36 -23.40
N ILE A 37 1.56 6.80 -22.34
CA ILE A 37 2.73 7.38 -21.68
C ILE A 37 3.92 7.48 -22.65
N GLY A 38 4.18 6.42 -23.41
CA GLY A 38 5.22 6.40 -24.43
C GLY A 38 4.98 7.44 -25.54
N ALA A 39 3.73 7.66 -25.94
CA ALA A 39 3.37 8.71 -26.90
C ALA A 39 3.63 10.12 -26.34
N GLY A 40 3.51 10.31 -25.02
CA GLY A 40 3.86 11.56 -24.34
C GLY A 40 5.32 11.98 -24.55
N ALA A 41 6.24 11.02 -24.73
CA ALA A 41 7.65 11.29 -25.01
C ALA A 41 7.89 12.03 -26.34
N GLN A 42 6.95 11.98 -27.29
CA GLN A 42 7.05 12.73 -28.55
C GLN A 42 7.16 14.24 -28.34
N SER A 43 6.55 14.75 -27.25
CA SER A 43 6.59 16.18 -26.91
C SER A 43 7.95 16.66 -26.39
N LEU A 44 8.86 15.75 -26.04
CA LEU A 44 10.14 16.07 -25.38
C LEU A 44 11.28 16.39 -26.35
N GLY A 45 11.02 16.48 -27.66
CA GLY A 45 12.06 16.69 -28.67
C GLY A 45 12.91 17.93 -28.43
N GLU A 46 12.29 19.07 -28.12
CA GLU A 46 13.01 20.31 -27.81
C GLU A 46 13.91 20.16 -26.58
N ALA A 47 13.41 19.50 -25.53
CA ALA A 47 14.19 19.26 -24.30
C ALA A 47 15.41 18.38 -24.57
N ILE A 48 15.24 17.30 -25.33
CA ILE A 48 16.32 16.37 -25.69
C ILE A 48 17.37 17.08 -26.55
N ASP A 49 16.95 17.88 -27.53
CA ASP A 49 17.87 18.60 -28.41
C ASP A 49 18.62 19.71 -27.66
N LEU A 50 17.97 20.36 -26.68
CA LEU A 50 18.63 21.27 -25.76
C LEU A 50 19.71 20.58 -24.92
N TYR A 51 19.41 19.40 -24.39
CA TYR A 51 20.36 18.64 -23.59
C TYR A 51 21.56 18.20 -24.44
N GLN A 52 21.30 17.65 -25.63
CA GLN A 52 22.35 17.27 -26.59
C GLN A 52 23.26 18.47 -26.92
N ALA A 53 22.68 19.62 -27.28
CA ALA A 53 23.45 20.81 -27.62
C ALA A 53 24.28 21.31 -26.43
N CYS A 54 23.77 21.16 -25.21
CA CYS A 54 24.51 21.55 -24.00
C CYS A 54 25.68 20.60 -23.73
N VAL A 55 25.48 19.29 -23.85
CA VAL A 55 26.56 18.30 -23.68
C VAL A 55 27.64 18.49 -24.76
N GLU A 56 27.24 18.68 -26.02
CA GLU A 56 28.19 18.95 -27.12
C GLU A 56 28.99 20.24 -26.89
N PHE A 57 28.36 21.30 -26.37
CA PHE A 57 29.02 22.58 -26.13
C PHE A 57 29.92 22.58 -24.89
N VAL A 58 29.52 21.92 -23.79
CA VAL A 58 30.23 21.98 -22.52
C VAL A 58 31.32 20.92 -22.41
N CYS A 59 31.07 19.72 -22.94
CA CYS A 59 31.97 18.57 -22.76
C CYS A 59 32.98 18.40 -23.90
N ASP A 60 32.87 19.15 -25.01
CA ASP A 60 33.66 18.97 -26.24
C ASP A 60 33.71 17.48 -26.70
N SER A 61 32.68 16.70 -26.33
CA SER A 61 32.61 15.26 -26.57
C SER A 61 32.02 14.97 -27.94
N PRO A 62 32.55 13.99 -28.70
CA PRO A 62 31.98 13.63 -29.98
C PRO A 62 30.58 13.01 -29.81
N THR A 63 29.64 13.44 -30.66
CA THR A 63 28.52 12.75 -31.35
C THR A 63 27.79 11.53 -30.74
N GLU A 64 28.04 11.14 -29.50
CA GLU A 64 27.22 10.12 -28.83
C GLU A 64 25.84 10.72 -28.54
N GLN A 65 24.80 9.96 -28.88
CA GLN A 65 23.44 10.38 -28.64
C GLN A 65 23.15 10.31 -27.15
N VAL A 66 22.85 11.46 -26.55
CA VAL A 66 22.33 11.50 -25.18
C VAL A 66 20.93 10.89 -25.16
N LEU A 67 20.60 10.24 -24.03
CA LEU A 67 19.28 9.67 -23.74
C LEU A 67 18.79 8.70 -24.85
N PRO A 68 19.52 7.61 -25.12
CA PRO A 68 19.23 6.70 -26.23
C PRO A 68 17.85 6.05 -26.15
N MET A 69 17.38 5.65 -24.96
CA MET A 69 16.05 5.07 -24.79
C MET A 69 14.95 6.09 -25.03
N LEU A 70 15.10 7.29 -24.46
CA LEU A 70 14.14 8.36 -24.59
C LEU A 70 14.03 8.82 -26.05
N ARG A 71 15.15 8.96 -26.76
CA ARG A 71 15.17 9.27 -28.21
C ARG A 71 14.51 8.20 -29.05
N TYR A 72 14.70 6.93 -28.69
CA TYR A 72 14.05 5.85 -29.40
C TYR A 72 12.53 5.86 -29.19
N VAL A 73 12.07 5.94 -27.94
CA VAL A 73 10.64 6.02 -27.59
C VAL A 73 9.98 7.27 -28.19
N GLN A 74 10.69 8.40 -28.26
CA GLN A 74 10.22 9.61 -28.95
C GLN A 74 9.91 9.35 -30.43
N LYS A 75 10.74 8.55 -31.13
CA LYS A 75 10.61 8.31 -32.58
C LYS A 75 9.67 7.14 -32.91
N LYS A 76 9.72 6.07 -32.11
CA LYS A 76 9.06 4.79 -32.38
C LYS A 76 7.93 4.45 -31.40
N GLY A 77 7.79 5.19 -30.31
CA GLY A 77 6.81 4.91 -29.25
C GLY A 77 7.21 3.73 -28.37
N ASN A 78 6.24 3.23 -27.60
CA ASN A 78 6.43 2.06 -26.73
C ASN A 78 6.39 0.75 -27.56
N SER A 79 7.45 0.48 -28.32
CA SER A 79 7.57 -0.73 -29.13
C SER A 79 8.07 -1.93 -28.31
N THR A 80 8.27 -3.07 -28.97
CA THR A 80 8.80 -4.29 -28.34
C THR A 80 10.29 -4.18 -28.06
N VAL A 81 10.76 -4.87 -27.00
CA VAL A 81 12.20 -5.01 -26.71
C VAL A 81 12.94 -5.67 -27.88
N TYR A 82 12.27 -6.58 -28.60
CA TYR A 82 12.79 -7.15 -29.85
C TYR A 82 13.14 -6.07 -30.89
N GLU A 83 12.21 -5.15 -31.17
CA GLU A 83 12.44 -4.08 -32.16
C GLU A 83 13.57 -3.15 -31.74
N TRP A 84 13.70 -2.87 -30.44
CA TRP A 84 14.80 -2.08 -29.90
C TRP A 84 16.16 -2.76 -30.08
N ARG A 85 16.26 -4.05 -29.76
CA ARG A 85 17.52 -4.82 -29.83
C ARG A 85 17.96 -5.12 -31.26
N THR A 86 17.01 -5.43 -32.15
CA THR A 86 17.29 -5.87 -33.53
C THR A 86 17.18 -4.77 -34.58
N GLY A 87 16.49 -3.66 -34.25
CA GLY A 87 16.15 -2.60 -35.20
C GLY A 87 15.04 -2.96 -36.19
N THR A 88 14.44 -4.16 -36.08
CA THR A 88 13.40 -4.65 -36.99
C THR A 88 12.13 -5.03 -36.25
N GLU A 89 10.97 -4.71 -36.82
CA GLU A 89 9.68 -5.06 -36.23
C GLU A 89 9.47 -6.59 -36.25
N PRO A 90 9.03 -7.20 -35.14
CA PRO A 90 8.78 -8.64 -35.10
C PRO A 90 7.55 -9.00 -35.95
N SER A 91 7.65 -10.11 -36.69
CA SER A 91 6.54 -10.66 -37.47
C SER A 91 5.48 -11.33 -36.59
N VAL A 92 5.90 -11.92 -35.46
CA VAL A 92 5.03 -12.59 -34.48
C VAL A 92 5.51 -12.24 -33.08
N VAL A 93 4.58 -11.88 -32.20
CA VAL A 93 4.84 -11.57 -30.78
C VAL A 93 4.14 -12.63 -29.92
N GLU A 94 4.93 -13.49 -29.28
CA GLU A 94 4.43 -14.51 -28.35
C GLU A 94 4.54 -13.99 -26.92
N ARG A 95 3.47 -13.35 -26.43
CA ARG A 95 3.43 -12.82 -25.06
C ARG A 95 3.36 -13.95 -24.02
N PRO A 96 4.04 -13.82 -22.87
CA PRO A 96 3.83 -14.71 -21.75
C PRO A 96 2.36 -14.66 -21.32
N GLN A 97 1.68 -15.82 -21.30
CA GLN A 97 0.31 -15.88 -20.80
C GLN A 97 0.33 -15.72 -19.29
N LEU A 98 -0.36 -14.70 -18.78
CA LEU A 98 -0.85 -14.72 -17.40
C LEU A 98 -1.93 -15.80 -17.37
N GLU A 99 -1.62 -16.96 -16.79
CA GLU A 99 -2.60 -18.04 -16.61
C GLU A 99 -3.84 -17.45 -15.93
N ASP A 100 -4.99 -17.45 -16.61
CA ASP A 100 -6.28 -17.26 -15.97
C ASP A 100 -6.57 -18.55 -15.18
N PRO A 101 -6.55 -18.55 -13.84
CA PRO A 101 -6.93 -19.75 -13.11
C PRO A 101 -8.45 -19.97 -13.29
N PRO A 102 -8.90 -21.23 -13.35
CA PRO A 102 -10.33 -21.54 -13.44
C PRO A 102 -11.09 -20.87 -12.28
N GLU A 103 -12.32 -20.44 -12.55
CA GLU A 103 -13.22 -19.87 -11.55
C GLU A 103 -13.25 -20.75 -10.31
N GLN A 104 -12.80 -20.22 -9.18
CA GLN A 104 -12.96 -20.90 -7.89
C GLN A 104 -14.47 -21.01 -7.64
N VAL A 105 -14.96 -22.24 -7.75
CA VAL A 105 -16.28 -22.65 -7.31
C VAL A 105 -16.41 -22.26 -5.83
N GLN A 106 -17.52 -21.61 -5.48
CA GLN A 106 -17.82 -21.24 -4.09
C GLN A 106 -18.16 -22.49 -3.27
N GLU A 107 -17.16 -23.18 -2.74
CA GLU A 107 -17.30 -24.20 -1.68
C GLU A 107 -15.98 -24.11 -0.90
N ASP A 108 -15.91 -23.69 0.36
CA ASP A 108 -16.72 -24.10 1.50
C ASP A 108 -17.00 -22.94 2.47
N GLU A 109 -18.24 -22.91 2.99
CA GLU A 109 -18.53 -22.35 4.30
C GLU A 109 -17.59 -23.02 5.32
N ILE A 110 -16.58 -22.28 5.77
CA ILE A 110 -15.82 -22.69 6.95
C ILE A 110 -16.78 -22.54 8.14
N ASP A 111 -17.35 -23.65 8.57
CA ASP A 111 -18.09 -23.82 9.82
C ASP A 111 -17.16 -23.52 11.00
N TRP A 112 -17.37 -22.37 11.64
CA TRP A 112 -16.62 -21.94 12.83
C TRP A 112 -17.27 -22.38 14.14
N GLY A 113 -17.88 -23.57 14.16
CA GLY A 113 -18.20 -24.29 15.37
C GLY A 113 -19.41 -23.74 16.11
N ASP A 114 -20.39 -24.62 16.29
CA ASP A 114 -21.39 -24.53 17.34
C ASP A 114 -20.69 -24.37 18.69
N PHE A 115 -20.75 -23.18 19.28
CA PHE A 115 -20.47 -23.00 20.71
C PHE A 115 -21.64 -23.59 21.49
N GLY A 116 -21.72 -24.91 21.46
CA GLY A 116 -22.70 -25.70 22.19
C GLY A 116 -22.61 -25.39 23.67
N LEU A 117 -23.70 -24.86 24.21
CA LEU A 117 -24.02 -24.89 25.63
C LEU A 117 -23.93 -26.33 26.13
N GLU A 118 -22.79 -26.72 26.71
CA GLU A 118 -22.78 -27.84 27.65
C GLU A 118 -23.12 -27.30 29.04
N ALA A 119 -24.35 -27.59 29.44
CA ALA A 119 -24.83 -27.44 30.79
C ALA A 119 -23.91 -28.19 31.76
N VAL A 120 -23.38 -27.46 32.73
CA VAL A 120 -22.61 -27.99 33.86
C VAL A 120 -23.52 -28.91 34.67
N SER A 121 -23.33 -30.23 34.56
CA SER A 121 -23.76 -31.19 35.58
C SER A 121 -22.54 -31.64 36.37
N ASP A 122 -22.55 -31.25 37.63
CA ASP A 122 -21.70 -31.63 38.75
C ASP A 122 -21.33 -33.13 38.78
N SER A 123 -20.04 -33.44 38.81
CA SER A 123 -19.47 -34.64 39.45
C SER A 123 -17.95 -34.48 39.55
N GLY A 124 -17.49 -34.29 40.78
CA GLY A 124 -16.10 -33.94 41.11
C GLY A 124 -15.05 -34.97 40.71
N ASN A 125 -13.89 -34.45 40.29
CA ASN A 125 -12.62 -34.96 40.74
C ASN A 125 -11.55 -33.86 40.61
N ILE A 126 -10.92 -33.55 41.74
CA ILE A 126 -9.80 -32.64 41.90
C ILE A 126 -8.59 -33.25 41.19
N ILE A 127 -8.08 -32.58 40.16
CA ILE A 127 -6.66 -32.64 39.80
C ILE A 127 -6.18 -31.21 39.56
N SER A 128 -5.37 -30.74 40.50
CA SER A 128 -4.59 -29.51 40.41
C SER A 128 -3.60 -29.65 39.25
N ALA A 129 -3.69 -28.77 38.25
CA ALA A 129 -2.63 -28.58 37.27
C ALA A 129 -2.51 -27.09 36.96
N GLU A 130 -1.35 -26.57 37.33
CA GLU A 130 -0.90 -25.20 37.23
C GLU A 130 -1.06 -24.68 35.80
N THR A 131 -1.67 -23.50 35.66
CA THR A 131 -1.72 -22.75 34.41
C THR A 131 -0.32 -22.33 33.98
N PRO A 132 0.22 -22.75 32.82
CA PRO A 132 1.23 -21.95 32.15
C PRO A 132 0.48 -20.80 31.46
N GLY A 133 0.85 -19.58 31.82
CA GLY A 133 0.31 -18.36 31.22
C GLY A 133 0.45 -18.41 29.70
N ILE A 134 -0.68 -18.32 29.01
CA ILE A 134 -0.71 -18.11 27.57
C ILE A 134 -0.68 -16.60 27.35
N ASP A 135 0.53 -16.12 27.08
CA ASP A 135 0.85 -14.80 26.59
C ASP A 135 0.34 -14.65 25.14
N TRP A 136 -0.86 -14.11 24.99
CA TRP A 136 -1.35 -13.63 23.70
C TRP A 136 -0.81 -12.21 23.50
N GLY A 137 0.41 -12.12 22.98
CA GLY A 137 1.21 -10.91 22.81
C GLY A 137 0.46 -9.72 22.21
N ILE A 138 -0.27 -8.99 23.06
CA ILE A 138 -0.72 -7.63 22.83
C ILE A 138 0.36 -6.74 23.45
N SER A 139 1.41 -6.46 22.68
CA SER A 139 2.32 -5.37 23.02
C SER A 139 1.68 -4.07 22.54
N LEU A 140 0.87 -3.45 23.40
CA LEU A 140 0.43 -2.07 23.26
C LEU A 140 1.56 -1.15 23.71
N GLU A 141 2.12 -0.46 22.72
CA GLU A 141 2.74 0.86 22.77
C GLU A 141 4.17 0.99 23.30
N SER A 142 5.07 1.34 22.38
CA SER A 142 5.85 2.55 22.60
C SER A 142 5.34 3.63 21.65
N GLU A 143 4.63 4.60 22.21
CA GLU A 143 4.36 5.88 21.56
C GLU A 143 5.69 6.54 21.16
N SER A 144 5.90 6.74 19.86
CA SER A 144 6.60 7.90 19.37
C SER A 144 5.70 8.57 18.35
N LYS A 145 4.98 9.60 18.79
CA LYS A 145 4.39 10.58 17.86
C LYS A 145 5.53 11.30 17.17
N ASP A 146 5.69 11.05 15.88
CA ASP A 146 5.67 12.14 14.92
C ASP A 146 4.91 11.74 13.66
N ALA A 147 4.23 12.72 13.09
CA ALA A 147 3.09 12.56 12.21
C ALA A 147 3.46 12.25 10.76
N GLY A 148 2.65 11.38 10.13
CA GLY A 148 2.53 11.27 8.68
C GLY A 148 3.27 10.08 8.08
N ALA A 149 2.56 8.95 7.95
CA ALA A 149 2.53 8.10 6.74
C ALA A 149 1.97 6.72 7.09
N ASP A 150 0.74 6.44 6.69
CA ASP A 150 0.27 5.06 6.46
C ASP A 150 0.86 4.57 5.11
N LYS A 151 2.19 4.70 4.98
CA LYS A 151 2.97 4.17 3.88
C LYS A 151 3.28 2.74 4.29
N ILE A 152 2.50 1.81 3.76
CA ILE A 152 2.83 0.40 3.87
C ILE A 152 4.22 0.24 3.23
N ASP A 153 5.21 0.01 4.10
CA ASP A 153 6.59 -0.20 3.71
C ASP A 153 6.72 -1.59 3.09
N TRP A 154 6.72 -1.62 1.77
CA TRP A 154 6.98 -2.82 0.97
C TRP A 154 8.46 -2.93 0.56
N GLY A 155 9.34 -2.19 1.24
CA GLY A 155 10.69 -1.91 0.77
C GLY A 155 11.81 -2.30 1.73
N ASP A 156 11.76 -3.44 2.42
CA ASP A 156 12.99 -4.03 2.98
C ASP A 156 12.94 -5.53 3.33
N ASN A 157 12.25 -6.35 2.53
CA ASN A 157 12.55 -7.79 2.53
C ASN A 157 12.63 -8.34 1.10
N ALA A 158 13.21 -7.55 0.22
CA ALA A 158 13.95 -8.08 -0.91
C ALA A 158 15.27 -8.66 -0.38
N VAL A 159 15.18 -9.76 0.36
CA VAL A 159 16.22 -10.79 0.19
C VAL A 159 16.30 -10.95 -1.31
N ALA A 160 17.44 -10.59 -1.88
CA ALA A 160 17.76 -10.74 -3.27
C ALA A 160 17.40 -12.17 -3.67
N SER A 161 16.15 -12.33 -4.13
CA SER A 161 15.82 -13.37 -5.06
C SER A 161 16.48 -12.88 -6.32
N GLU A 162 17.78 -13.16 -6.38
CA GLU A 162 18.50 -13.35 -7.62
C GLU A 162 17.69 -14.39 -8.38
N ILE A 163 16.62 -13.91 -9.02
CA ILE A 163 16.04 -14.57 -10.17
C ILE A 163 17.21 -14.48 -11.14
N THR A 164 18.03 -15.53 -11.15
CA THR A 164 18.92 -15.82 -12.25
C THR A 164 18.01 -15.89 -13.47
N VAL A 165 17.83 -14.75 -14.13
CA VAL A 165 17.41 -14.71 -15.51
C VAL A 165 18.55 -15.41 -16.20
N LEU A 166 18.41 -16.73 -16.35
CA LEU A 166 19.17 -17.47 -17.34
C LEU A 166 18.92 -16.68 -18.61
N GLU A 167 19.94 -15.93 -19.04
CA GLU A 167 20.14 -15.49 -20.40
C GLU A 167 20.03 -16.75 -21.26
N THR A 168 18.79 -17.11 -21.53
CA THR A 168 18.44 -18.00 -22.59
C THR A 168 18.59 -17.11 -23.80
N GLY A 169 19.85 -17.00 -24.25
CA GLY A 169 20.18 -16.64 -25.61
C GLY A 169 19.46 -17.64 -26.49
N THR A 170 18.18 -17.40 -26.75
CA THR A 170 17.42 -18.20 -27.68
C THR A 170 17.78 -17.68 -29.05
N GLU A 171 18.49 -18.52 -29.80
CA GLU A 171 18.36 -18.65 -31.25
C GLU A 171 16.87 -18.83 -31.58
N ALA A 172 16.08 -17.76 -31.45
CA ALA A 172 14.73 -17.71 -31.94
C ALA A 172 14.81 -17.55 -33.46
N PRO A 173 13.90 -18.17 -34.23
CA PRO A 173 13.80 -17.89 -35.65
C PRO A 173 13.67 -16.39 -35.87
N GLU A 174 14.42 -15.87 -36.83
CA GLU A 174 14.48 -14.45 -37.18
C GLU A 174 13.04 -13.90 -37.33
N GLY A 175 12.69 -12.87 -36.57
CA GLY A 175 11.38 -12.22 -36.61
C GLY A 175 10.33 -12.70 -35.62
N VAL A 176 10.64 -13.56 -34.64
CA VAL A 176 9.69 -13.95 -33.56
C VAL A 176 10.16 -13.43 -32.20
N ALA A 177 9.37 -12.53 -31.60
CA ALA A 177 9.64 -12.01 -30.26
C ALA A 177 9.06 -12.96 -29.18
N ARG A 178 9.93 -13.49 -28.31
CA ARG A 178 9.59 -14.43 -27.23
C ARG A 178 10.17 -13.98 -25.89
N GLY A 179 9.56 -14.41 -24.78
CA GLY A 179 10.08 -14.14 -23.45
C GLY A 179 10.17 -12.65 -23.15
N SER A 180 11.34 -12.15 -22.75
CA SER A 180 11.59 -10.71 -22.50
C SER A 180 11.41 -9.86 -23.75
N ASP A 181 11.74 -10.40 -24.92
CA ASP A 181 11.73 -9.67 -26.18
C ASP A 181 10.30 -9.42 -26.69
N ALA A 182 9.32 -10.20 -26.21
CA ALA A 182 7.90 -10.02 -26.48
C ALA A 182 7.25 -8.88 -25.69
N LEU A 183 7.89 -8.43 -24.61
CA LEU A 183 7.41 -7.31 -23.80
C LEU A 183 7.70 -5.99 -24.50
N THR A 184 6.88 -4.97 -24.20
CA THR A 184 7.17 -3.60 -24.61
C THR A 184 8.29 -2.98 -23.77
N LEU A 185 8.89 -1.91 -24.26
CA LEU A 185 9.97 -1.19 -23.57
C LEU A 185 9.58 -0.72 -22.16
N LEU A 186 8.34 -0.28 -21.97
CA LEU A 186 7.86 0.17 -20.66
C LEU A 186 7.31 -0.96 -19.78
N GLU A 187 7.11 -2.17 -20.33
CA GLU A 187 6.76 -3.36 -19.56
C GLU A 187 8.03 -4.05 -19.01
N TYR A 188 9.10 -4.11 -19.80
CA TYR A 188 10.35 -4.76 -19.42
C TYR A 188 11.13 -3.92 -18.39
N PRO A 189 11.48 -4.46 -17.20
CA PRO A 189 12.03 -3.67 -16.11
C PRO A 189 13.31 -2.90 -16.44
N GLU A 190 14.25 -3.50 -17.19
CA GLU A 190 15.53 -2.85 -17.48
C GLU A 190 15.35 -1.62 -18.37
N THR A 191 14.63 -1.76 -19.48
CA THR A 191 14.38 -0.66 -20.42
C THR A 191 13.46 0.39 -19.82
N ARG A 192 12.49 -0.01 -18.98
CA ARG A 192 11.65 0.92 -18.23
C ARG A 192 12.47 1.74 -17.24
N ASN A 193 13.35 1.11 -16.48
CA ASN A 193 14.19 1.81 -15.51
C ASN A 193 15.13 2.79 -16.24
N GLN A 194 15.78 2.35 -17.33
CA GLN A 194 16.61 3.22 -18.14
C GLN A 194 15.80 4.42 -18.70
N PHE A 195 14.57 4.20 -19.18
CA PHE A 195 13.70 5.28 -19.63
C PHE A 195 13.34 6.27 -18.51
N ILE A 196 13.07 5.78 -17.30
CA ILE A 196 12.80 6.63 -16.13
C ILE A 196 14.04 7.41 -15.71
N ASP A 197 15.21 6.77 -15.68
CA ASP A 197 16.48 7.41 -15.34
C ASP A 197 16.81 8.52 -16.32
N GLU A 198 16.66 8.28 -17.63
CA GLU A 198 16.86 9.28 -18.68
C GLU A 198 15.85 10.44 -18.61
N LEU A 199 14.58 10.18 -18.21
CA LEU A 199 13.61 11.25 -17.94
C LEU A 199 14.01 12.11 -16.74
N MET A 200 14.48 11.48 -15.66
CA MET A 200 14.93 12.17 -14.45
C MET A 200 16.21 12.97 -14.71
N GLU A 201 17.15 12.43 -15.48
CA GLU A 201 18.35 13.14 -15.93
C GLU A 201 17.99 14.43 -16.67
N LEU A 202 17.04 14.34 -17.61
CA LEU A 202 16.57 15.49 -18.38
C LEU A 202 15.81 16.50 -17.51
N GLU A 203 15.02 16.04 -16.53
CA GLU A 203 14.33 16.89 -15.56
C GLU A 203 15.35 17.69 -14.71
N ILE A 204 16.37 17.01 -14.19
CA ILE A 204 17.42 17.62 -13.37
C ILE A 204 18.19 18.65 -14.20
N PHE A 205 18.55 18.32 -15.44
CA PHE A 205 19.21 19.26 -16.34
C PHE A 205 18.38 20.53 -16.55
N LEU A 206 17.10 20.40 -16.92
CA LEU A 206 16.25 21.55 -17.21
C LEU A 206 15.90 22.37 -15.96
N SER A 207 15.72 21.72 -14.81
CA SER A 207 15.45 22.41 -13.55
C SER A 207 16.66 23.22 -13.10
N GLN A 208 17.86 22.65 -13.17
CA GLN A 208 19.12 23.36 -12.95
C GLN A 208 19.23 24.56 -13.91
N ARG A 209 18.86 24.36 -15.18
CA ARG A 209 18.93 25.41 -16.19
C ARG A 209 17.95 26.56 -15.94
N ALA A 210 16.75 26.25 -15.44
CA ALA A 210 15.78 27.26 -15.03
C ALA A 210 16.25 28.08 -13.83
N VAL A 211 17.03 27.50 -12.92
CA VAL A 211 17.64 28.19 -11.77
C VAL A 211 18.77 29.11 -12.22
N GLU A 212 19.60 28.68 -13.15
CA GLU A 212 20.70 29.51 -13.70
C GLU A 212 20.21 30.75 -14.45
N MET A 213 18.99 30.72 -14.99
CA MET A 213 18.34 31.87 -15.64
C MET A 213 17.69 32.84 -14.64
N SER A 214 17.93 32.69 -13.32
CA SER A 214 17.44 33.62 -12.30
C SER A 214 18.45 34.76 -12.04
N GLU A 215 17.92 35.89 -11.56
CA GLU A 215 18.53 37.24 -11.63
C GLU A 215 19.96 37.37 -11.07
N GLU A 216 20.39 36.50 -10.15
CA GLU A 216 21.74 36.54 -9.56
C GLU A 216 22.79 35.76 -10.37
N ALA A 217 22.35 34.80 -11.20
CA ALA A 217 23.20 33.94 -12.02
C ALA A 217 23.33 34.43 -13.48
N ASP A 218 22.56 35.44 -13.86
CA ASP A 218 22.38 35.89 -15.24
C ASP A 218 23.68 36.48 -15.85
N ILE A 219 24.44 37.30 -15.12
CA ILE A 219 25.63 37.98 -15.70
C ILE A 219 26.76 37.00 -16.03
N LEU A 220 27.04 36.03 -15.15
CA LEU A 220 28.10 35.04 -15.37
C LEU A 220 27.67 33.93 -16.31
N SER A 221 26.39 33.55 -16.32
CA SER A 221 25.87 32.56 -17.27
C SER A 221 25.79 33.12 -18.69
N VAL A 222 25.36 34.37 -18.88
CA VAL A 222 25.34 35.05 -20.18
C VAL A 222 26.74 35.12 -20.78
N SER A 223 27.79 35.32 -19.97
CA SER A 223 29.18 35.33 -20.46
C SER A 223 29.66 33.93 -20.91
N GLN A 224 29.19 32.84 -20.30
CA GLN A 224 29.62 31.48 -20.61
C GLN A 224 29.01 30.95 -21.91
N PHE A 225 27.78 31.37 -22.22
CA PHE A 225 27.04 30.88 -23.39
C PHE A 225 27.12 31.82 -24.63
N GLN A 226 28.01 32.82 -24.64
CA GLN A 226 28.15 33.73 -25.80
C GLN A 226 28.58 33.01 -27.09
N LEU A 227 29.36 31.94 -26.97
CA LEU A 227 29.79 31.09 -28.09
C LEU A 227 28.90 29.85 -28.28
N ALA A 228 27.83 29.72 -27.48
CA ALA A 228 26.93 28.58 -27.56
C ALA A 228 26.05 28.63 -28.81
N PRO A 229 25.60 27.46 -29.32
CA PRO A 229 24.62 27.41 -30.40
C PRO A 229 23.32 28.17 -30.09
N ALA A 230 22.64 28.64 -31.13
CA ALA A 230 21.42 29.45 -31.01
C ALA A 230 20.29 28.76 -30.20
N ILE A 231 20.24 27.42 -30.25
CA ILE A 231 19.29 26.63 -29.45
C ILE A 231 19.48 26.83 -27.94
N LEU A 232 20.71 27.10 -27.48
CA LEU A 232 21.02 27.36 -26.07
C LEU A 232 20.84 28.82 -25.67
N GLN A 233 21.06 29.77 -26.60
CA GLN A 233 20.97 31.21 -26.32
C GLN A 233 19.52 31.73 -26.27
N GLY A 234 18.62 31.18 -27.10
CA GLY A 234 17.25 31.67 -27.26
C GLY A 234 16.23 31.18 -26.22
N GLN A 235 16.71 30.70 -25.08
CA GLN A 235 15.87 30.08 -24.05
C GLN A 235 15.38 31.06 -23.00
N THR A 236 14.18 30.82 -22.48
CA THR A 236 13.61 31.60 -21.38
C THR A 236 13.30 30.70 -20.20
N LYS A 237 13.30 31.28 -19.00
CA LYS A 237 12.98 30.55 -17.77
C LYS A 237 11.60 29.89 -17.83
N GLU A 238 10.59 30.58 -18.38
CA GLU A 238 9.23 30.06 -18.50
C GLU A 238 9.18 28.79 -19.37
N LYS A 239 9.94 28.76 -20.47
CA LYS A 239 10.05 27.58 -21.34
C LYS A 239 10.72 26.40 -20.62
N MET A 240 11.80 26.65 -19.89
CA MET A 240 12.46 25.59 -19.11
C MET A 240 11.48 25.00 -18.09
N LEU A 241 10.74 25.85 -17.37
CA LEU A 241 9.74 25.40 -16.40
C LEU A 241 8.57 24.62 -17.04
N SER A 242 8.12 25.02 -18.23
CA SER A 242 7.10 24.26 -18.95
C SER A 242 7.61 22.87 -19.34
N LEU A 243 8.84 22.75 -19.84
CA LEU A 243 9.45 21.45 -20.17
C LEU A 243 9.64 20.58 -18.92
N VAL A 244 10.09 21.16 -17.80
CA VAL A 244 10.17 20.46 -16.51
C VAL A 244 8.80 19.92 -16.08
N SER A 245 7.74 20.73 -16.17
CA SER A 245 6.39 20.28 -15.82
C SER A 245 5.90 19.11 -16.68
N THR A 246 6.26 19.08 -17.97
CA THR A 246 5.91 17.96 -18.85
C THR A 246 6.65 16.68 -18.47
N LEU A 247 7.93 16.77 -18.09
CA LEU A 247 8.73 15.64 -17.62
C LEU A 247 8.21 15.11 -16.28
N GLN A 248 7.95 15.99 -15.32
CA GLN A 248 7.39 15.62 -14.02
C GLN A 248 6.04 14.91 -14.17
N HIS A 249 5.20 15.34 -15.11
CA HIS A 249 3.96 14.65 -15.41
C HIS A 249 4.19 13.21 -15.90
N LEU A 250 5.09 13.02 -16.87
CA LEU A 250 5.41 11.69 -17.41
C LEU A 250 6.08 10.78 -16.37
N ILE A 251 7.03 11.30 -15.60
CA ILE A 251 7.68 10.59 -14.49
C ILE A 251 6.62 10.19 -13.46
N GLY A 252 5.72 11.11 -13.09
CA GLY A 252 4.64 10.84 -12.14
C GLY A 252 3.67 9.74 -12.60
N GLN A 253 3.40 9.63 -13.91
CA GLN A 253 2.57 8.56 -14.46
C GLN A 253 3.24 7.18 -14.29
N LEU A 254 4.55 7.07 -14.54
CA LEU A 254 5.30 5.81 -14.44
C LEU A 254 5.67 5.42 -13.00
N THR A 255 5.87 6.40 -12.12
CA THR A 255 6.37 6.18 -10.76
C THR A 255 5.27 6.20 -9.69
N SER A 256 4.01 6.41 -10.08
CA SER A 256 2.88 6.37 -9.14
C SER A 256 2.78 5.01 -8.43
N LEU A 257 2.33 5.03 -7.17
CA LEU A 257 2.14 3.81 -6.37
C LEU A 257 1.24 2.79 -7.09
N ARG A 258 0.18 3.27 -7.75
CA ARG A 258 -0.71 2.44 -8.56
C ARG A 258 0.07 1.75 -9.69
N MET A 259 0.89 2.49 -10.44
CA MET A 259 1.69 1.93 -11.53
C MET A 259 2.70 0.90 -11.02
N GLN A 260 3.34 1.17 -9.87
CA GLN A 260 4.22 0.20 -9.21
C GLN A 260 3.50 -1.11 -8.88
N HIS A 261 2.28 -1.04 -8.33
CA HIS A 261 1.48 -2.23 -8.08
C HIS A 261 1.13 -2.98 -9.38
N LEU A 262 0.81 -2.27 -10.47
CA LEU A 262 0.54 -2.89 -11.76
C LEU A 262 1.76 -3.64 -12.32
N PHE A 263 2.96 -3.08 -12.19
CA PHE A 263 4.19 -3.78 -12.55
C PHE A 263 4.46 -5.00 -11.66
N MET A 264 4.17 -4.93 -10.36
CA MET A 264 4.28 -6.07 -9.45
C MET A 264 3.30 -7.19 -9.79
N ILE A 265 2.08 -6.84 -10.21
CA ILE A 265 1.07 -7.80 -10.67
C ILE A 265 1.54 -8.48 -11.97
N LEU A 266 2.05 -7.70 -12.95
CA LEU A 266 2.59 -8.25 -14.19
C LEU A 266 3.76 -9.20 -13.94
N ALA A 267 4.67 -8.83 -13.03
CA ALA A 267 5.88 -9.60 -12.77
C ALA A 267 5.60 -10.90 -11.99
N SER A 268 4.53 -10.94 -11.18
CA SER A 268 4.25 -12.09 -10.31
C SER A 268 2.75 -12.29 -10.06
N PRO A 269 2.15 -13.38 -10.58
CA PRO A 269 0.76 -13.75 -10.26
C PRO A 269 0.52 -13.94 -8.76
N ARG A 270 1.52 -14.43 -8.01
CA ARG A 270 1.47 -14.60 -6.55
C ARG A 270 1.28 -13.27 -5.80
N TYR A 271 1.63 -12.15 -6.42
CA TYR A 271 1.36 -10.84 -5.82
C TYR A 271 -0.15 -10.58 -5.75
N VAL A 272 -0.92 -10.95 -6.78
CA VAL A 272 -2.39 -10.84 -6.80
C VAL A 272 -3.00 -11.65 -5.68
N ASP A 273 -2.58 -12.90 -5.50
CA ASP A 273 -3.13 -13.78 -4.47
C ASP A 273 -2.85 -13.20 -3.07
N ARG A 274 -1.62 -12.75 -2.80
CA ARG A 274 -1.25 -12.11 -1.53
C ARG A 274 -2.06 -10.84 -1.24
N VAL A 275 -2.21 -9.95 -2.23
CA VAL A 275 -3.01 -8.72 -2.06
C VAL A 275 -4.49 -9.06 -1.84
N THR A 276 -5.00 -10.08 -2.53
CA THR A 276 -6.36 -10.57 -2.36
C THR A 276 -6.60 -11.08 -0.95
N GLU A 277 -5.72 -11.96 -0.44
CA GLU A 277 -5.79 -12.48 0.93
C GLU A 277 -5.72 -11.36 1.98
N LEU A 278 -4.78 -10.42 1.82
CA LEU A 278 -4.62 -9.28 2.72
C LEU A 278 -5.90 -8.43 2.80
N LEU A 279 -6.48 -8.09 1.64
CA LEU A 279 -7.69 -7.29 1.58
C LEU A 279 -8.91 -8.04 2.13
N GLN A 280 -9.03 -9.33 1.84
CA GLN A 280 -10.07 -10.19 2.41
C GLN A 280 -9.94 -10.30 3.94
N GLN A 281 -8.72 -10.42 4.48
CA GLN A 281 -8.49 -10.47 5.92
C GLN A 281 -8.90 -9.14 6.59
N LYS A 282 -8.54 -8.00 6.00
CA LYS A 282 -8.97 -6.68 6.49
C LYS A 282 -10.49 -6.54 6.49
N LEU A 283 -11.16 -7.03 5.44
CA LEU A 283 -12.62 -7.02 5.35
C LEU A 283 -13.25 -7.89 6.45
N LYS A 284 -12.78 -9.14 6.61
CA LYS A 284 -13.24 -10.06 7.66
C LYS A 284 -13.07 -9.47 9.07
N GLN A 285 -11.90 -8.90 9.37
CA GLN A 285 -11.64 -8.22 10.65
C GLN A 285 -12.61 -7.06 10.88
N SER A 286 -12.91 -6.28 9.83
CA SER A 286 -13.85 -5.15 9.95
C SER A 286 -15.28 -5.61 10.26
N GLN A 287 -15.71 -6.73 9.69
CA GLN A 287 -17.03 -7.32 9.93
C GLN A 287 -17.13 -7.92 11.33
N LEU A 288 -16.11 -8.68 11.75
CA LEU A 288 -16.07 -9.29 13.08
C LEU A 288 -16.11 -8.23 14.19
N LEU A 289 -15.37 -7.14 14.03
CA LEU A 289 -15.38 -6.04 14.99
C LEU A 289 -16.73 -5.31 15.03
N ALA A 290 -17.42 -5.19 13.90
CA ALA A 290 -18.77 -4.63 13.86
C ALA A 290 -19.75 -5.51 14.64
N LEU A 291 -19.76 -6.82 14.39
CA LEU A 291 -20.59 -7.77 15.15
C LEU A 291 -20.27 -7.74 16.65
N LYS A 292 -18.98 -7.71 17.01
CA LYS A 292 -18.55 -7.63 18.41
C LYS A 292 -19.02 -6.34 19.09
N LYS A 293 -19.02 -5.22 18.37
CA LYS A 293 -19.55 -3.95 18.87
C LYS A 293 -21.04 -4.08 19.19
N ASP A 294 -21.83 -4.66 18.28
CA ASP A 294 -23.27 -4.81 18.46
C ASP A 294 -23.57 -5.72 19.65
N LEU A 295 -22.88 -6.86 19.76
CA LEU A 295 -22.98 -7.76 20.92
C LEU A 295 -22.58 -7.08 22.24
N MET A 296 -21.59 -6.18 22.23
CA MET A 296 -21.21 -5.43 23.43
C MET A 296 -22.31 -4.46 23.87
N VAL A 297 -23.02 -3.84 22.93
CA VAL A 297 -24.15 -2.95 23.23
C VAL A 297 -25.30 -3.75 23.85
N GLU A 298 -25.61 -4.93 23.32
CA GLU A 298 -26.62 -5.83 23.90
C GLU A 298 -26.25 -6.25 25.32
N LYS A 299 -25.02 -6.74 25.54
CA LYS A 299 -24.54 -7.10 26.88
C LYS A 299 -24.54 -5.93 27.86
N GLN A 300 -24.24 -4.73 27.39
CA GLN A 300 -24.32 -3.53 28.21
C GLN A 300 -25.77 -3.26 28.64
N GLN A 301 -26.73 -3.43 27.75
CA GLN A 301 -28.15 -3.25 28.07
C GLN A 301 -28.64 -4.31 29.06
N GLU A 302 -28.25 -5.58 28.88
CA GLU A 302 -28.55 -6.67 29.82
C GLU A 302 -27.99 -6.37 31.21
N ALA A 303 -26.71 -5.97 31.31
CA ALA A 303 -26.08 -5.63 32.59
C ALA A 303 -26.79 -4.46 33.29
N LEU A 304 -27.25 -3.45 32.55
CA LEU A 304 -28.03 -2.34 33.10
C LEU A 304 -29.41 -2.78 33.60
N GLN A 305 -30.06 -3.71 32.91
CA GLN A 305 -31.35 -4.27 33.35
C GLN A 305 -31.19 -5.13 34.61
N GLU A 306 -30.13 -5.95 34.67
CA GLU A 306 -29.79 -6.72 35.86
C GLU A 306 -29.48 -5.81 37.05
N GLN A 307 -28.69 -4.75 36.83
CA GLN A 307 -28.40 -3.75 37.84
C GLN A 307 -29.69 -3.12 38.37
N ALA A 308 -30.58 -2.66 37.49
CA ALA A 308 -31.86 -2.06 37.86
C ALA A 308 -32.79 -3.03 38.62
N ALA A 309 -32.72 -4.33 38.31
CA ALA A 309 -33.49 -5.36 39.01
C ALA A 309 -32.92 -5.73 40.40
N LEU A 310 -31.60 -5.58 40.58
CA LEU A 310 -30.90 -5.89 41.83
C LEU A 310 -30.91 -4.71 42.81
N GLU A 311 -30.89 -3.47 42.33
CA GLU A 311 -30.90 -2.24 43.14
C GLU A 311 -32.02 -2.21 44.21
N PRO A 312 -33.31 -2.46 43.90
CA PRO A 312 -34.35 -2.44 44.92
C PRO A 312 -34.23 -3.59 45.94
N LYS A 313 -33.67 -4.74 45.53
CA LYS A 313 -33.43 -5.87 46.45
C LYS A 313 -32.30 -5.54 47.43
N LEU A 314 -31.26 -4.85 46.95
CA LEU A 314 -30.16 -4.37 47.76
C LEU A 314 -30.66 -3.34 48.78
N ASP A 315 -31.48 -2.37 48.35
CA ASP A 315 -32.07 -1.38 49.25
C ASP A 315 -32.92 -2.02 50.35
N LEU A 316 -33.77 -2.99 50.01
CA LEU A 316 -34.58 -3.73 50.98
C LEU A 316 -33.70 -4.50 51.98
N LEU A 317 -32.62 -5.15 51.52
CA LEU A 317 -31.69 -5.84 52.40
C LEU A 317 -30.97 -4.86 53.33
N LEU A 318 -30.58 -3.68 52.85
CA LEU A 318 -29.98 -2.63 53.70
C LEU A 318 -30.96 -2.16 54.78
N GLU A 319 -32.22 -1.92 54.43
CA GLU A 319 -33.26 -1.55 55.40
C GLU A 319 -33.47 -2.63 56.46
N LYS A 320 -33.66 -3.88 56.04
CA LYS A 320 -33.85 -5.03 56.94
C LYS A 320 -32.64 -5.26 57.84
N THR A 321 -31.43 -5.10 57.32
CA THR A 321 -30.20 -5.23 58.10
C THR A 321 -30.10 -4.13 59.16
N ARG A 322 -30.47 -2.89 58.82
CA ARG A 322 -30.54 -1.77 59.79
C ARG A 322 -31.61 -2.00 60.86
N GLU A 323 -32.78 -2.53 60.49
CA GLU A 323 -33.83 -2.91 61.44
C GLU A 323 -33.34 -3.98 62.41
N LEU A 324 -32.75 -5.06 61.88
CA LEU A 324 -32.19 -6.14 62.69
C LEU A 324 -31.06 -5.64 63.60
N GLN A 325 -30.17 -4.80 63.09
CA GLN A 325 -29.12 -4.18 63.89
C GLN A 325 -29.71 -3.45 65.10
N LYS A 326 -30.72 -2.59 64.89
CA LYS A 326 -31.39 -1.85 65.99
C LYS A 326 -32.07 -2.79 66.98
N LEU A 327 -32.71 -3.86 66.50
CA LEU A 327 -33.35 -4.86 67.37
C LEU A 327 -32.34 -5.61 68.24
N ILE A 328 -31.19 -5.99 67.67
CA ILE A 328 -30.12 -6.67 68.40
C ILE A 328 -29.46 -5.71 69.41
N GLU A 329 -29.15 -4.47 69.00
CA GLU A 329 -28.63 -3.43 69.89
C GLU A 329 -29.57 -3.19 71.08
N ALA A 330 -30.88 -3.14 70.84
CA ALA A 330 -31.89 -2.98 71.87
C ALA A 330 -31.99 -4.21 72.81
N ASP A 331 -31.92 -5.44 72.27
CA ASP A 331 -31.94 -6.65 73.11
C ASP A 331 -30.69 -6.77 73.98
N ILE A 332 -29.50 -6.47 73.42
CA ILE A 332 -28.26 -6.44 74.19
C ILE A 332 -28.33 -5.34 75.25
N SER A 333 -28.76 -4.14 74.90
CA SER A 333 -28.90 -3.02 75.86
C SER A 333 -29.77 -3.39 77.06
N LYS A 334 -30.90 -4.10 76.84
CA LYS A 334 -31.75 -4.62 77.92
C LYS A 334 -31.01 -5.58 78.84
N ARG A 335 -30.20 -6.49 78.29
CA ARG A 335 -29.40 -7.45 79.08
C ARG A 335 -28.29 -6.78 79.90
N TYR A 336 -27.86 -5.59 79.53
CA TYR A 336 -26.83 -4.81 80.22
C TYR A 336 -27.37 -3.53 80.89
N ASN A 337 -28.54 -3.63 81.55
CA ASN A 337 -29.12 -2.57 82.40
C ASN A 337 -29.32 -1.22 81.67
N GLY A 338 -29.65 -1.24 80.38
CA GLY A 338 -29.97 -0.03 79.61
C GLY A 338 -28.77 0.79 79.14
N ARG A 339 -27.55 0.24 79.18
CA ARG A 339 -26.38 0.90 78.59
C ARG A 339 -26.49 0.92 77.06
N PRO A 340 -26.09 2.03 76.39
CA PRO A 340 -26.13 2.10 74.93
C PRO A 340 -25.11 1.14 74.32
N VAL A 341 -25.51 0.38 73.29
CA VAL A 341 -24.68 -0.58 72.57
C VAL A 341 -24.84 -0.32 71.07
N ASN A 342 -23.73 -0.19 70.36
CA ASN A 342 -23.70 -0.02 68.90
C ASN A 342 -22.93 -1.19 68.28
N LEU A 343 -23.56 -1.89 67.34
CA LEU A 343 -22.89 -2.93 66.55
C LEU A 343 -22.16 -2.27 65.39
N MET A 344 -20.85 -2.50 65.29
CA MET A 344 -20.07 -2.09 64.13
C MET A 344 -19.57 -3.33 63.40
N GLY A 345 -19.83 -3.39 62.09
CA GLY A 345 -19.22 -4.40 61.24
C GLY A 345 -17.75 -4.06 60.99
N THR A 346 -16.87 -5.05 61.08
CA THR A 346 -15.49 -4.94 60.59
C THR A 346 -15.41 -5.66 59.24
N SER A 347 -14.97 -4.98 58.19
CA SER A 347 -14.59 -5.64 56.94
C SER A 347 -13.36 -6.50 57.18
N VAL A 348 -13.45 -7.80 56.91
CA VAL A 348 -12.29 -8.71 56.79
C VAL A 348 -12.02 -8.93 55.32
#